data_AF-A0AA35PQM4-F1
#
_entry.id   AF-A0AA35PQM4-F1
#
_cell.length_a   1.000
_cell.length_b   1.000
_cell.length_c   1.000
_cell.angle_alpha   90.00
_cell.angle_beta   90.00
_cell.angle_gamma   90.00
#
_symmetry.space_group_name_H-M   'P 1'
#
loop_
_entity.id
_entity.type
_entity.pdbx_description
1 polymer ?
#
loop_
_entity_poly.entity_id
_entity_poly.type
_entity_poly.pdbx_seq_one_letter_code
_entity_poly.pdbx_strand_id
1 'polypeptide(L)'
;MGLKGAQKALFPLRSVSDVVRLFELELRREQPDLVLLSLVLGFVEHFLAVNRVLPTNVPGISFEPAQGPDSLTYFPVADLSIIGALHARFTAQIRGAVDLSLYPRPEGYSSRELVKKVSDVIWNSLSRSYFKDRAHIQSLFSFITGTKLDSSGVAFAVVGACQVLGLLDVHLALSEDHAWVVFGKDGEQTAEVTWHGKGNEDRRGQTVNSGVAERSWLYLKGSYLCCTRQMEVAFMVCAINPSIDLHSDSLELLQLQQKLLWVLYDLGHLEKYPMALGNLADLEELEPTPGRPDPLFIYHQGINSAKQYYHNEHIYPYMYLAGYHCRNKNVKEALEAWADSATVIQDYNYCREDEEIYKEFFDVANDVIPNLLKEVASLADSAEEKGAGERGEASPSQGGGGSALQDPECFAHLLRFYDGICKWEEGSPTPVLHVGWATFLVQSLSRFDGMILRSDICIACCKLPCGLLMQDGIRP
;
A
#
# COMPACT_ATOMS: atom_id res chain seq x y z
N MET A 1 0.21 -25.84 19.40
CA MET A 1 -0.87 -25.07 18.74
C MET A 1 -1.26 -25.76 17.45
N GLY A 2 -2.56 -25.96 17.26
CA GLY A 2 -3.23 -26.33 16.01
C GLY A 2 -4.60 -25.67 16.00
N LEU A 3 -5.36 -25.81 14.92
CA LEU A 3 -6.67 -25.18 14.78
C LEU A 3 -7.58 -25.50 15.98
N LYS A 4 -8.11 -24.45 16.61
CA LYS A 4 -8.97 -24.50 17.79
C LYS A 4 -10.39 -24.90 17.42
N GLY A 5 -11.16 -25.43 18.37
CA GLY A 5 -12.55 -25.85 18.14
C GLY A 5 -13.43 -24.74 17.56
N ALA A 6 -13.31 -23.52 18.09
CA ALA A 6 -14.05 -22.35 17.59
C ALA A 6 -13.70 -21.98 16.13
N GLN A 7 -12.42 -22.09 15.74
CA GLN A 7 -11.99 -21.87 14.36
C GLN A 7 -12.58 -22.92 13.43
N LYS A 8 -12.48 -24.20 13.82
CA LYS A 8 -12.99 -25.34 13.04
C LYS A 8 -14.50 -25.29 12.81
N ALA A 9 -15.25 -24.76 13.77
CA ALA A 9 -16.71 -24.71 13.73
C ALA A 9 -17.28 -23.77 12.65
N LEU A 10 -16.48 -22.84 12.13
CA LEU A 10 -16.89 -21.96 11.02
C LEU A 10 -16.77 -22.61 9.65
N PHE A 11 -16.04 -23.72 9.53
CA PHE A 11 -15.87 -24.42 8.27
C PHE A 11 -17.04 -25.37 7.98
N PRO A 12 -17.38 -25.61 6.70
CA PRO A 12 -16.72 -25.05 5.51
C PRO A 12 -17.15 -23.60 5.22
N LEU A 13 -16.25 -22.81 4.61
CA LEU A 13 -16.55 -21.45 4.18
C LEU A 13 -17.13 -21.50 2.76
N ARG A 14 -18.36 -21.04 2.59
CA ARG A 14 -19.15 -21.19 1.35
C ARG A 14 -19.40 -19.88 0.62
N SER A 15 -18.98 -18.75 1.21
CA SER A 15 -19.25 -17.42 0.69
C SER A 15 -18.24 -16.40 1.21
N VAL A 16 -18.20 -15.23 0.58
CA VAL A 16 -17.47 -14.04 1.09
C VAL A 16 -17.85 -13.76 2.54
N SER A 17 -19.13 -13.83 2.89
CA SER A 17 -19.62 -13.59 4.25
C SER A 17 -19.13 -14.64 5.27
N ASP A 18 -18.85 -15.87 4.87
CA ASP A 18 -18.24 -16.87 5.74
C ASP A 18 -16.77 -16.55 6.02
N VAL A 19 -16.03 -16.11 5.00
CA VAL A 19 -14.64 -15.67 5.16
C VAL A 19 -14.58 -14.47 6.09
N VAL A 20 -15.44 -13.47 5.90
CA VAL A 20 -15.53 -12.30 6.79
C VAL A 20 -15.80 -12.72 8.23
N ARG A 21 -16.73 -13.66 8.48
CA ARG A 21 -17.01 -14.18 9.83
C ARG A 21 -15.81 -14.87 10.47
N LEU A 22 -14.97 -15.57 9.69
CA LEU A 22 -13.72 -16.14 10.19
C LEU A 22 -12.74 -15.05 10.62
N PHE A 23 -12.59 -14.01 9.81
CA PHE A 23 -11.72 -12.87 10.14
C PHE A 23 -12.21 -12.10 11.38
N GLU A 24 -13.52 -11.84 11.50
CA GLU A 24 -14.10 -11.22 12.69
C GLU A 24 -13.84 -12.06 13.95
N LEU A 25 -13.95 -13.38 13.87
CA LEU A 25 -13.64 -14.28 14.99
C LEU A 25 -12.16 -14.16 15.38
N GLU A 26 -11.25 -14.16 14.41
CA GLU A 26 -9.81 -14.12 14.67
C GLU A 26 -9.35 -12.74 15.17
N LEU A 27 -9.88 -11.64 14.62
CA LEU A 27 -9.51 -10.27 15.02
C LEU A 27 -9.91 -9.93 16.46
N ARG A 28 -10.93 -10.59 17.01
CA ARG A 28 -11.30 -10.48 18.43
C ARG A 28 -10.31 -11.18 19.38
N ARG A 29 -9.35 -11.93 18.84
CA ARG A 29 -8.32 -12.62 19.61
C ARG A 29 -7.10 -11.72 19.71
N GLU A 30 -6.38 -11.83 20.82
CA GLU A 30 -5.08 -11.17 20.98
C GLU A 30 -4.05 -11.65 19.95
N GLN A 31 -4.11 -12.94 19.61
CA GLN A 31 -3.27 -13.59 18.61
C GLN A 31 -4.17 -14.21 17.53
N PRO A 32 -4.58 -13.44 16.50
CA PRO A 32 -5.19 -14.00 15.29
C PRO A 32 -4.20 -14.95 14.60
N ASP A 33 -4.67 -16.11 14.15
CA ASP A 33 -3.84 -17.12 13.47
C ASP A 33 -3.53 -16.67 12.04
N LEU A 34 -2.36 -16.06 11.84
CA LEU A 34 -1.93 -15.50 10.56
C LEU A 34 -1.82 -16.58 9.48
N VAL A 35 -1.43 -17.80 9.88
CA VAL A 35 -1.27 -18.93 8.97
C VAL A 35 -2.63 -19.38 8.45
N LEU A 36 -3.61 -19.53 9.33
CA LEU A 36 -4.97 -19.89 8.93
C LEU A 36 -5.56 -18.86 7.97
N LEU A 37 -5.49 -17.58 8.31
CA LEU A 37 -6.11 -16.51 7.52
C LEU A 37 -5.44 -16.38 6.13
N SER A 38 -4.11 -16.41 6.06
CA SER A 38 -3.38 -16.34 4.79
C SER A 38 -3.63 -17.57 3.90
N LEU A 39 -3.76 -18.76 4.48
CA LEU A 39 -4.12 -19.97 3.72
C LEU A 39 -5.54 -19.90 3.14
N VAL A 40 -6.49 -19.35 3.90
CA VAL A 40 -7.87 -19.15 3.42
C VAL A 40 -7.91 -18.13 2.29
N LEU A 41 -7.27 -16.96 2.45
CA LEU A 41 -7.22 -15.93 1.39
C LEU A 41 -6.58 -16.49 0.12
N GLY A 42 -5.42 -17.11 0.24
CA GLY A 42 -4.72 -17.66 -0.93
C GLY A 42 -5.47 -18.80 -1.61
N PHE A 43 -6.22 -19.62 -0.85
CA PHE A 43 -7.09 -20.65 -1.44
C PHE A 43 -8.23 -20.02 -2.25
N VAL A 44 -8.93 -19.03 -1.68
CA VAL A 44 -10.04 -18.35 -2.34
C VAL A 44 -9.56 -17.57 -3.57
N GLU A 45 -8.47 -16.81 -3.44
CA GLU A 45 -7.84 -16.07 -4.54
C GLU A 45 -7.39 -17.00 -5.68
N HIS A 46 -6.85 -18.19 -5.36
CA HIS A 46 -6.44 -19.14 -6.39
C HIS A 46 -7.58 -19.52 -7.34
N PHE A 47 -8.77 -19.80 -6.82
CA PHE A 47 -9.91 -20.22 -7.63
C PHE A 47 -10.73 -19.06 -8.20
N LEU A 48 -10.55 -17.84 -7.70
CA LEU A 48 -11.26 -16.66 -8.19
C LEU A 48 -10.44 -15.80 -9.17
N ALA A 49 -9.11 -15.86 -9.12
CA ALA A 49 -8.21 -15.11 -10.00
C ALA A 49 -7.26 -16.00 -10.81
N VAL A 50 -6.56 -16.94 -10.18
CA VAL A 50 -5.47 -17.71 -10.83
C VAL A 50 -5.99 -18.78 -11.80
N ASN A 51 -6.94 -19.59 -11.36
CA ASN A 51 -7.53 -20.66 -12.15
C ASN A 51 -9.02 -20.82 -11.82
N ARG A 52 -9.85 -20.13 -12.61
CA ARG A 52 -11.31 -20.10 -12.49
C ARG A 52 -12.01 -21.29 -13.15
N VAL A 53 -11.26 -22.22 -13.75
CA VAL A 53 -11.85 -23.43 -14.36
C VAL A 53 -12.25 -24.40 -13.25
N LEU A 54 -13.55 -24.72 -13.18
CA LEU A 54 -14.08 -25.67 -12.20
C LEU A 54 -13.45 -27.06 -12.42
N PRO A 55 -12.65 -27.58 -11.47
CA PRO A 55 -12.04 -28.89 -11.59
C PRO A 55 -13.12 -29.99 -11.55
N THR A 56 -13.26 -30.75 -12.63
CA THR A 56 -14.21 -31.88 -12.72
C THR A 56 -13.62 -33.20 -12.20
N ASN A 57 -12.30 -33.25 -12.00
CA ASN A 57 -11.53 -34.46 -11.69
C ASN A 57 -10.83 -34.41 -10.32
N VAL A 58 -11.06 -33.37 -9.50
CA VAL A 58 -10.44 -33.25 -8.17
C VAL A 58 -11.49 -33.50 -7.09
N PRO A 59 -11.58 -34.73 -6.54
CA PRO A 59 -12.52 -35.03 -5.47
C PRO A 59 -12.19 -34.21 -4.21
N GLY A 60 -13.22 -33.68 -3.56
CA GLY A 60 -13.10 -32.91 -2.32
C GLY A 60 -13.01 -31.38 -2.52
N ILE A 61 -12.92 -30.88 -3.75
CA ILE A 61 -13.13 -29.46 -4.05
C ILE A 61 -14.57 -29.29 -4.51
N SER A 62 -15.31 -28.38 -3.86
CA SER A 62 -16.69 -28.05 -4.22
C SER A 62 -16.85 -26.55 -4.41
N PHE A 63 -17.89 -26.17 -5.15
CA PHE A 63 -18.21 -24.79 -5.45
C PHE A 63 -19.68 -24.54 -5.15
N GLU A 64 -19.96 -23.42 -4.49
CA GLU A 64 -21.32 -23.00 -4.17
C GLU A 64 -21.79 -21.97 -5.19
N PRO A 65 -22.95 -22.18 -5.83
CA PRO A 65 -23.50 -21.21 -6.75
C PRO A 65 -23.96 -19.98 -5.97
N ALA A 66 -23.56 -18.80 -6.44
CA ALA A 66 -24.06 -17.52 -5.97
C ALA A 66 -24.72 -16.77 -7.14
N GLN A 67 -25.86 -16.13 -6.87
CA GLN A 67 -26.49 -15.27 -7.86
C GLN A 67 -25.65 -13.99 -8.01
N GLY A 68 -24.97 -13.86 -9.15
CA GLY A 68 -24.37 -12.60 -9.57
C GLY A 68 -25.40 -11.71 -10.30
N PRO A 69 -25.05 -10.43 -10.58
CA PRO A 69 -25.94 -9.49 -11.27
C PRO A 69 -26.37 -9.98 -12.65
N ASP A 70 -25.42 -10.53 -13.43
CA ASP A 70 -25.63 -10.93 -14.82
C ASP A 70 -25.46 -12.44 -15.09
N SER A 71 -24.91 -13.19 -14.14
CA SER A 71 -24.68 -14.64 -14.30
C SER A 71 -24.53 -15.38 -12.97
N LEU A 72 -24.64 -16.71 -13.02
CA LEU A 72 -24.28 -17.59 -11.90
C LEU A 72 -22.77 -17.53 -11.66
N THR A 73 -22.39 -17.05 -10.48
CA THR A 73 -21.00 -17.07 -9.98
C THR A 73 -20.81 -18.32 -9.11
N TYR A 74 -19.57 -18.76 -8.95
CA TYR A 74 -19.24 -19.96 -8.20
C TYR A 74 -18.16 -19.64 -7.17
N PHE A 75 -18.53 -19.71 -5.88
CA PHE A 75 -17.58 -19.48 -4.79
C PHE A 75 -16.84 -20.78 -4.45
N PRO A 76 -15.50 -20.78 -4.35
CA PRO A 76 -14.72 -21.95 -3.98
C PRO A 76 -14.94 -22.30 -2.49
N VAL A 77 -15.51 -23.47 -2.22
CA VAL A 77 -15.78 -23.89 -0.83
C VAL A 77 -14.47 -24.25 -0.16
N ALA A 78 -14.10 -23.49 0.87
CA ALA A 78 -12.93 -23.81 1.69
C ALA A 78 -13.32 -24.85 2.74
N ASP A 79 -13.04 -26.12 2.45
CA ASP A 79 -13.31 -27.23 3.37
C ASP A 79 -12.26 -27.33 4.49
N LEU A 80 -12.71 -27.71 5.70
CA LEU A 80 -11.82 -27.86 6.87
C LEU A 80 -10.71 -28.89 6.64
N SER A 81 -11.01 -29.96 5.91
CA SER A 81 -10.03 -31.01 5.61
C SER A 81 -8.87 -30.47 4.78
N ILE A 82 -9.16 -29.64 3.77
CA ILE A 82 -8.17 -29.02 2.88
C ILE A 82 -7.34 -27.99 3.65
N ILE A 83 -8.01 -27.00 4.25
CA ILE A 83 -7.33 -25.91 4.96
C ILE A 83 -6.57 -26.45 6.17
N GLY A 84 -7.14 -27.41 6.90
CA GLY A 84 -6.49 -28.09 8.02
C GLY A 84 -5.24 -28.85 7.61
N ALA A 85 -5.25 -29.53 6.45
CA ALA A 85 -4.07 -30.22 5.93
C ALA A 85 -2.96 -29.24 5.51
N LEU A 86 -3.31 -28.12 4.87
CA LEU A 86 -2.35 -27.07 4.50
C LEU A 86 -1.71 -26.42 5.72
N HIS A 87 -2.52 -26.09 6.75
CA HIS A 87 -2.04 -25.54 8.02
C HIS A 87 -1.11 -26.51 8.75
N ALA A 88 -1.47 -27.79 8.80
CA ALA A 88 -0.64 -28.83 9.40
C ALA A 88 0.69 -28.99 8.64
N ARG A 89 0.68 -28.92 7.31
CA ARG A 89 1.89 -29.03 6.48
C ARG A 89 2.85 -27.87 6.73
N PHE A 90 2.37 -26.63 6.75
CA PHE A 90 3.18 -25.45 7.10
C PHE A 90 3.76 -25.59 8.51
N THR A 91 2.90 -25.91 9.49
CA THR A 91 3.31 -26.06 10.88
C THR A 91 4.37 -27.14 11.07
N ALA A 92 4.22 -28.29 10.43
CA ALA A 92 5.16 -29.40 10.51
C ALA A 92 6.51 -29.03 9.87
N GLN A 93 6.51 -28.35 8.73
CA GLN A 93 7.73 -27.88 8.07
C GLN A 93 8.53 -26.94 8.97
N ILE A 94 7.88 -25.94 9.59
CA ILE A 94 8.55 -24.98 10.46
C ILE A 94 9.06 -25.64 11.75
N ARG A 95 8.20 -26.39 12.46
CA ARG A 95 8.59 -27.04 13.72
C ARG A 95 9.64 -28.14 13.53
N GLY A 96 9.66 -28.81 12.39
CA GLY A 96 10.67 -29.82 12.07
C GLY A 96 12.03 -29.23 11.71
N ALA A 97 12.09 -27.98 11.23
CA ALA A 97 13.32 -27.34 10.77
C ALA A 97 13.98 -26.41 11.80
N VAL A 98 13.25 -25.98 12.83
CA VAL A 98 13.71 -25.07 13.88
C VAL A 98 13.61 -25.72 15.25
N ASP A 99 14.75 -26.14 15.79
CA ASP A 99 14.85 -26.64 17.16
C ASP A 99 15.03 -25.47 18.13
N LEU A 100 13.96 -25.12 18.85
CA LEU A 100 13.97 -24.01 19.82
C LEU A 100 14.90 -24.25 21.02
N SER A 101 15.31 -25.49 21.30
CA SER A 101 16.24 -25.77 22.40
C SER A 101 17.65 -25.20 22.16
N LEU A 102 18.00 -24.97 20.89
CA LEU A 102 19.27 -24.38 20.48
C LEU A 102 19.29 -22.85 20.57
N TYR A 103 18.14 -22.21 20.82
CA TYR A 103 18.00 -20.75 20.85
C TYR A 103 17.34 -20.32 22.16
N PRO A 104 18.13 -20.16 23.24
CA PRO A 104 17.62 -19.66 24.51
C PRO A 104 16.95 -18.30 24.35
N ARG A 105 15.79 -18.13 24.98
CA ARG A 105 14.98 -16.90 24.95
C ARG A 105 14.96 -16.27 26.34
N PRO A 106 16.04 -15.60 26.78
CA PRO A 106 16.04 -14.91 28.07
C PRO A 106 14.90 -13.89 28.08
N GLU A 107 14.16 -13.83 29.18
CA GLU A 107 13.02 -12.92 29.36
C GLU A 107 11.88 -13.10 28.33
N GLY A 108 11.90 -14.18 27.54
CA GLY A 108 10.86 -14.51 26.56
C GLY A 108 11.09 -13.92 25.16
N TYR A 109 12.13 -13.12 24.95
CA TYR A 109 12.42 -12.46 23.68
C TYR A 109 13.24 -13.32 22.73
N SER A 110 13.03 -13.13 21.43
CA SER A 110 13.72 -13.85 20.36
C SER A 110 15.08 -13.22 20.06
N SER A 111 16.10 -14.05 19.83
CA SER A 111 17.43 -13.61 19.37
C SER A 111 17.46 -13.38 17.85
N ARG A 112 18.40 -12.57 17.36
CA ARG A 112 18.64 -12.37 15.92
C ARG A 112 18.95 -13.67 15.19
N GLU A 113 19.71 -14.56 15.81
CA GLU A 113 20.10 -15.85 15.27
C GLU A 113 18.88 -16.74 15.03
N LEU A 114 17.92 -16.74 15.96
CA LEU A 114 16.66 -17.45 15.82
C LEU A 114 15.81 -16.87 14.69
N VAL A 115 15.65 -15.54 14.62
CA VAL A 115 14.90 -14.88 13.53
C VAL A 115 15.53 -15.17 12.17
N LYS A 116 16.86 -15.07 12.07
CA LYS A 116 17.61 -15.41 10.86
C LYS A 116 17.45 -16.88 10.48
N LYS A 117 17.44 -17.79 11.47
CA LYS A 117 17.18 -19.21 11.22
C LYS A 117 15.80 -19.45 10.63
N VAL A 118 14.75 -18.78 11.13
CA VAL A 118 13.40 -18.88 10.58
C VAL A 118 13.36 -18.32 9.15
N SER A 119 13.97 -17.16 8.91
CA SER A 119 14.13 -16.59 7.55
C SER A 119 14.82 -17.57 6.59
N ASP A 120 15.89 -18.23 7.03
CA ASP A 120 16.60 -19.22 6.21
C ASP A 120 15.75 -20.46 5.93
N VAL A 121 14.86 -20.88 6.84
CA VAL A 121 13.93 -21.98 6.58
C VAL A 121 12.93 -21.60 5.48
N ILE A 122 12.34 -20.40 5.55
CA ILE A 122 11.42 -19.91 4.52
C ILE A 122 12.15 -19.78 3.18
N TRP A 123 13.29 -19.08 3.17
CA TRP A 123 14.09 -18.82 1.98
C TRP A 123 14.51 -20.10 1.25
N ASN A 124 15.08 -21.06 1.98
CA ASN A 124 15.57 -22.31 1.39
C ASN A 124 14.44 -23.24 0.92
N SER A 125 13.20 -22.95 1.32
CA SER A 125 12.02 -23.67 0.86
C SER A 125 11.44 -23.12 -0.45
N LEU A 126 11.91 -21.95 -0.91
CA LEU A 126 11.45 -21.35 -2.15
C LEU A 126 12.08 -22.04 -3.38
N SER A 127 11.35 -22.00 -4.48
CA SER A 127 11.81 -22.48 -5.77
C SER A 127 13.04 -21.68 -6.21
N ARG A 128 14.07 -22.36 -6.75
CA ARG A 128 15.33 -21.70 -7.16
C ARG A 128 15.19 -20.65 -8.26
N SER A 129 14.17 -20.78 -9.11
CA SER A 129 13.92 -19.87 -10.22
C SER A 129 12.42 -19.75 -10.48
N TYR A 130 11.92 -18.53 -10.37
CA TYR A 130 10.57 -18.12 -10.76
C TYR A 130 10.57 -16.59 -10.94
N PHE A 131 9.56 -16.08 -11.64
CA PHE A 131 9.34 -14.64 -11.77
C PHE A 131 8.84 -14.09 -10.44
N LYS A 132 9.66 -13.24 -9.80
CA LYS A 132 9.40 -12.66 -8.48
C LYS A 132 8.26 -11.63 -8.49
N ASP A 133 8.06 -10.99 -9.63
CA ASP A 133 7.01 -9.96 -9.83
C ASP A 133 5.69 -10.58 -10.35
N ARG A 134 5.54 -11.90 -10.24
CA ARG A 134 4.33 -12.59 -10.71
C ARG A 134 3.21 -12.36 -9.70
N ALA A 135 2.01 -12.02 -10.14
CA ALA A 135 0.83 -11.93 -9.28
C ALA A 135 0.49 -13.28 -8.58
N HIS A 136 -0.27 -13.19 -7.48
CA HIS A 136 -0.83 -14.32 -6.72
C HIS A 136 0.20 -15.24 -6.04
N ILE A 137 1.36 -14.70 -5.70
CA ILE A 137 2.38 -15.41 -4.91
C ILE A 137 2.69 -14.75 -3.56
N GLN A 138 1.82 -13.90 -3.04
CA GLN A 138 1.96 -13.22 -1.75
C GLN A 138 1.59 -14.11 -0.54
N SER A 139 0.74 -15.13 -0.73
CA SER A 139 0.12 -15.88 0.37
C SER A 139 0.85 -17.16 0.78
N LEU A 140 0.60 -17.62 2.02
CA LEU A 140 1.10 -18.91 2.50
C LEU A 140 0.51 -20.10 1.74
N PHE A 141 -0.62 -19.92 1.06
CA PHE A 141 -1.14 -20.92 0.13
C PHE A 141 -0.17 -21.11 -1.03
N SER A 142 0.32 -20.03 -1.63
CA SER A 142 1.32 -20.08 -2.71
C SER A 142 2.63 -20.68 -2.23
N PHE A 143 3.07 -20.35 -1.02
CA PHE A 143 4.25 -20.98 -0.41
C PHE A 143 4.11 -22.50 -0.29
N ILE A 144 3.00 -23.00 0.26
CA ILE A 144 2.82 -24.44 0.51
C ILE A 144 2.52 -25.23 -0.77
N THR A 145 1.77 -24.65 -1.71
CA THR A 145 1.33 -25.37 -2.91
C THR A 145 2.31 -25.21 -4.08
N GLY A 146 2.96 -24.04 -4.20
CA GLY A 146 3.81 -23.69 -5.32
C GLY A 146 5.25 -23.34 -4.97
N THR A 147 5.62 -23.28 -3.68
CA THR A 147 6.96 -22.90 -3.19
C THR A 147 7.45 -21.59 -3.81
N LYS A 148 6.56 -20.60 -3.92
CA LYS A 148 6.84 -19.27 -4.49
C LYS A 148 6.30 -18.22 -3.53
N LEU A 149 7.08 -17.18 -3.31
CA LEU A 149 6.66 -15.98 -2.59
C LEU A 149 7.17 -14.73 -3.31
N ASP A 150 6.44 -13.63 -3.30
CA ASP A 150 7.02 -12.32 -3.63
C ASP A 150 7.85 -11.79 -2.44
N SER A 151 8.45 -10.61 -2.59
CA SER A 151 9.35 -10.05 -1.56
C SER A 151 8.64 -9.91 -0.21
N SER A 152 7.52 -9.18 -0.17
CA SER A 152 6.77 -8.94 1.07
C SER A 152 6.13 -10.22 1.63
N GLY A 153 5.71 -11.14 0.76
CA GLY A 153 5.19 -12.45 1.12
C GLY A 153 6.19 -13.30 1.89
N VAL A 154 7.50 -13.19 1.58
CA VAL A 154 8.56 -13.83 2.38
C VAL A 154 8.63 -13.24 3.79
N ALA A 155 8.62 -11.91 3.94
CA ALA A 155 8.65 -11.28 5.26
C ALA A 155 7.43 -11.68 6.10
N PHE A 156 6.24 -11.66 5.49
CA PHE A 156 5.01 -12.12 6.12
C PHE A 156 5.08 -13.61 6.51
N ALA A 157 5.61 -14.48 5.65
CA ALA A 157 5.76 -15.90 5.94
C ALA A 157 6.72 -16.17 7.12
N VAL A 158 7.77 -15.36 7.27
CA VAL A 158 8.66 -15.41 8.43
C VAL A 158 7.90 -15.06 9.71
N VAL A 159 7.08 -14.02 9.71
CA VAL A 159 6.26 -13.65 10.88
C VAL A 159 5.24 -14.74 11.22
N GLY A 160 4.56 -15.32 10.22
CA GLY A 160 3.66 -16.47 10.42
C GLY A 160 4.38 -17.70 10.99
N ALA A 161 5.59 -18.00 10.51
CA ALA A 161 6.42 -19.09 11.04
C ALA A 161 6.87 -18.83 12.49
N CYS A 162 7.27 -17.60 12.81
CA CYS A 162 7.59 -17.17 14.17
C CYS A 162 6.38 -17.33 15.10
N GLN A 163 5.17 -16.94 14.66
CA GLN A 163 3.94 -17.14 15.44
C GLN A 163 3.68 -18.65 15.72
N VAL A 164 3.86 -19.52 14.73
CA VAL A 164 3.71 -20.99 14.88
C VAL A 164 4.65 -21.58 15.94
N LEU A 165 5.84 -20.99 16.08
CA LEU A 165 6.87 -21.34 17.06
C LEU A 165 6.64 -20.68 18.43
N GLY A 166 5.63 -19.80 18.57
CA GLY A 166 5.35 -19.07 19.81
C GLY A 166 6.35 -17.92 20.07
N LEU A 167 6.90 -17.34 19.01
CA LEU A 167 7.77 -16.16 19.05
C LEU A 167 6.90 -14.91 18.91
N LEU A 168 6.24 -14.54 20.01
CA LEU A 168 5.20 -13.49 19.99
C LEU A 168 5.76 -12.08 19.82
N ASP A 169 7.06 -11.88 20.06
CA ASP A 169 7.76 -10.60 19.94
C ASP A 169 8.17 -10.25 18.51
N VAL A 170 8.13 -11.21 17.57
CA VAL A 170 8.51 -10.97 16.17
C VAL A 170 7.33 -10.45 15.37
N HIS A 171 7.47 -9.25 14.81
CA HIS A 171 6.41 -8.53 14.11
C HIS A 171 6.86 -8.04 12.73
N LEU A 172 5.89 -7.85 11.84
CA LEU A 172 6.14 -7.31 10.52
C LEU A 172 6.45 -5.81 10.60
N ALA A 173 7.46 -5.38 9.85
CA ALA A 173 7.76 -3.98 9.62
C ALA A 173 7.58 -3.66 8.14
N LEU A 174 6.93 -2.54 7.83
CA LEU A 174 6.59 -2.15 6.46
C LEU A 174 7.00 -0.71 6.20
N SER A 175 7.77 -0.49 5.15
CA SER A 175 7.81 0.80 4.48
C SER A 175 6.74 0.86 3.39
N GLU A 176 6.85 1.83 2.50
CA GLU A 176 5.96 1.98 1.35
C GLU A 176 6.29 1.01 0.19
N ASP A 177 7.49 0.39 0.18
CA ASP A 177 7.93 -0.53 -0.89
C ASP A 177 8.80 -1.72 -0.40
N HIS A 178 8.96 -1.89 0.92
CA HIS A 178 9.76 -2.99 1.46
C HIS A 178 9.21 -3.51 2.79
N ALA A 179 9.59 -4.74 3.12
CA ALA A 179 9.15 -5.43 4.31
C ALA A 179 10.30 -6.17 5.01
N TRP A 180 10.36 -6.04 6.33
CA TRP A 180 11.30 -6.76 7.19
C TRP A 180 10.63 -7.13 8.52
N VAL A 181 11.40 -7.55 9.53
CA VAL A 181 10.83 -7.83 10.86
C VAL A 181 11.44 -6.98 11.96
N VAL A 182 10.61 -6.60 12.93
CA VAL A 182 11.03 -6.08 14.23
C VAL A 182 10.86 -7.15 15.31
N PHE A 183 11.73 -7.18 16.31
CA PHE A 183 11.71 -8.17 17.39
C PHE A 183 12.49 -7.71 18.62
N GLY A 184 12.54 -8.54 19.66
CA GLY A 184 13.24 -8.23 20.89
C GLY A 184 12.40 -7.40 21.85
N LYS A 185 13.05 -6.86 22.88
CA LYS A 185 12.36 -6.05 23.89
C LYS A 185 11.82 -4.78 23.24
N ASP A 186 10.52 -4.54 23.44
CA ASP A 186 9.81 -3.37 22.89
C ASP A 186 9.91 -3.22 21.35
N GLY A 187 10.31 -4.28 20.62
CA GLY A 187 10.50 -4.24 19.17
C GLY A 187 11.72 -3.44 18.71
N GLU A 188 12.72 -3.23 19.57
CA GLU A 188 13.88 -2.37 19.28
C GLU A 188 14.84 -2.92 18.21
N GLN A 189 14.82 -4.23 17.95
CA GLN A 189 15.69 -4.85 16.97
C GLN A 189 15.00 -5.00 15.62
N THR A 190 15.76 -4.80 14.55
CA THR A 190 15.31 -5.00 13.17
C THR A 190 16.15 -6.07 12.47
N ALA A 191 15.54 -6.87 11.62
CA ALA A 191 16.27 -7.80 10.75
C ALA A 191 15.64 -7.85 9.36
N GLU A 192 16.47 -7.65 8.34
CA GLU A 192 16.13 -7.99 6.97
C GLU A 192 15.87 -9.49 6.85
N VAL A 193 14.80 -9.88 6.16
CA VAL A 193 14.41 -11.30 6.02
C VAL A 193 14.05 -11.69 4.59
N THR A 194 14.00 -10.72 3.68
CA THR A 194 13.68 -10.89 2.27
C THR A 194 14.65 -10.07 1.40
N TRP A 195 14.45 -10.07 0.08
CA TRP A 195 15.18 -9.24 -0.87
C TRP A 195 14.42 -7.95 -1.17
N HIS A 196 15.10 -6.93 -1.66
CA HIS A 196 14.47 -5.77 -2.32
C HIS A 196 15.03 -5.61 -3.74
N GLY A 197 14.18 -5.15 -4.66
CA GLY A 197 14.54 -4.93 -6.07
C GLY A 197 15.09 -6.16 -6.80
N LYS A 198 15.88 -5.88 -7.85
CA LYS A 198 16.49 -6.90 -8.74
C LYS A 198 17.97 -7.16 -8.44
N GLY A 199 18.51 -6.57 -7.37
CA GLY A 199 19.90 -6.72 -6.95
C GLY A 199 20.22 -8.10 -6.35
N ASN A 200 21.51 -8.46 -6.36
CA ASN A 200 22.02 -9.74 -5.82
C ASN A 200 22.55 -9.63 -4.38
N GLU A 201 22.42 -8.48 -3.71
CA GLU A 201 22.91 -8.29 -2.35
C GLU A 201 21.94 -8.90 -1.34
N ASP A 202 22.31 -10.05 -0.77
CA ASP A 202 21.56 -10.66 0.33
C ASP A 202 21.84 -9.90 1.64
N ARG A 203 20.96 -8.96 1.99
CA ARG A 203 21.03 -8.22 3.25
C ARG A 203 20.39 -8.96 4.43
N ARG A 204 19.86 -10.18 4.25
CA ARG A 204 19.11 -10.88 5.30
C ARG A 204 19.93 -11.08 6.56
N GLY A 205 19.33 -10.77 7.70
CA GLY A 205 19.91 -10.80 9.03
C GLY A 205 20.53 -9.49 9.49
N GLN A 206 20.77 -8.54 8.58
CA GLN A 206 21.30 -7.21 8.92
C GLN A 206 20.19 -6.31 9.48
N THR A 207 20.60 -5.25 10.19
CA THR A 207 19.69 -4.19 10.66
C THR A 207 19.34 -3.22 9.53
N VAL A 208 18.21 -2.53 9.64
CA VAL A 208 17.82 -1.48 8.67
C VAL A 208 18.45 -0.11 8.93
N ASN A 209 19.29 0.02 9.98
CA ASN A 209 19.84 1.29 10.44
C ASN A 209 20.62 2.07 9.37
N SER A 210 21.30 1.39 8.45
CA SER A 210 22.04 2.05 7.36
C SER A 210 21.08 2.80 6.43
N GLY A 211 19.99 2.15 6.04
CA GLY A 211 18.95 2.74 5.20
C GLY A 211 18.22 3.90 5.86
N VAL A 212 17.94 3.77 7.17
CA VAL A 212 17.40 4.88 7.97
C VAL A 212 18.37 6.06 8.03
N ALA A 213 19.66 5.80 8.26
CA ALA A 213 20.69 6.83 8.41
C ALA A 213 21.00 7.58 7.11
N GLU A 214 20.93 6.90 5.95
CA GLU A 214 21.10 7.54 4.64
C GLU A 214 19.85 8.33 4.19
N ARG A 215 18.75 8.24 4.94
CA ARG A 215 17.47 8.92 4.65
C ARG A 215 16.88 8.51 3.30
N SER A 216 16.98 7.22 2.95
CA SER A 216 16.29 6.68 1.77
C SER A 216 14.80 6.54 2.01
N TRP A 217 14.00 6.70 0.95
CA TRP A 217 12.55 6.55 1.04
C TRP A 217 12.17 5.12 1.44
N LEU A 218 12.93 4.13 0.96
CA LEU A 218 12.75 2.72 1.26
C LEU A 218 12.63 2.39 2.76
N TYR A 219 13.26 3.17 3.63
CA TYR A 219 13.23 2.98 5.09
C TYR A 219 12.58 4.14 5.84
N LEU A 220 11.96 5.08 5.12
CA LEU A 220 11.12 6.16 5.63
C LEU A 220 11.73 6.96 6.79
N LYS A 221 13.06 7.18 6.79
CA LYS A 221 13.80 7.83 7.90
C LYS A 221 13.52 7.24 9.30
N GLY A 222 13.05 6.00 9.36
CA GLY A 222 12.66 5.33 10.61
C GLY A 222 11.16 5.43 10.97
N SER A 223 10.37 6.21 10.23
CA SER A 223 8.91 6.35 10.42
C SER A 223 8.12 5.29 9.64
N TYR A 224 8.64 4.07 9.56
CA TYR A 224 7.97 2.91 8.96
C TYR A 224 6.92 2.30 9.92
N LEU A 225 6.02 1.48 9.39
CA LEU A 225 5.01 0.80 10.21
C LEU A 225 5.65 -0.33 11.01
N CYS A 226 5.48 -0.31 12.33
CA CYS A 226 5.73 -1.47 13.20
C CYS A 226 4.39 -2.15 13.50
N CYS A 227 4.10 -3.26 12.82
CA CYS A 227 2.78 -3.86 12.85
C CYS A 227 2.46 -4.55 14.20
N THR A 228 1.22 -4.41 14.66
CA THR A 228 0.62 -5.36 15.59
C THR A 228 0.13 -6.60 14.83
N ARG A 229 -0.35 -7.64 15.54
CA ARG A 229 -0.97 -8.80 14.89
C ARG A 229 -2.18 -8.43 14.02
N GLN A 230 -2.97 -7.45 14.47
CA GLN A 230 -4.13 -6.97 13.73
C GLN A 230 -3.72 -6.18 12.49
N MET A 231 -2.62 -5.41 12.55
CA MET A 231 -2.04 -4.75 11.36
C MET A 231 -1.43 -5.77 10.38
N GLU A 232 -0.87 -6.89 10.86
CA GLU A 232 -0.43 -7.99 9.98
C GLU A 232 -1.60 -8.68 9.29
N VAL A 233 -2.78 -8.74 9.92
CA VAL A 233 -4.02 -9.15 9.25
C VAL A 233 -4.44 -8.09 8.22
N ALA A 234 -4.34 -6.79 8.54
CA ALA A 234 -4.60 -5.74 7.56
C ALA A 234 -3.66 -5.83 6.34
N PHE A 235 -2.38 -6.11 6.56
CA PHE A 235 -1.40 -6.32 5.49
C PHE A 235 -1.84 -7.44 4.54
N MET A 236 -2.19 -8.63 5.05
CA MET A 236 -2.61 -9.74 4.17
C MET A 236 -3.93 -9.45 3.44
N VAL A 237 -4.79 -8.60 3.99
CA VAL A 237 -6.04 -8.17 3.33
C VAL A 237 -5.71 -7.17 2.22
N CYS A 238 -4.84 -6.19 2.46
CA CYS A 238 -4.35 -5.29 1.41
C CYS A 238 -3.58 -6.05 0.32
N ALA A 239 -2.93 -7.16 0.66
CA ALA A 239 -2.21 -8.00 -0.29
C ALA A 239 -3.11 -8.91 -1.14
N ILE A 240 -4.42 -9.00 -0.88
CA ILE A 240 -5.36 -9.68 -1.80
C ILE A 240 -5.21 -9.03 -3.18
N ASN A 241 -5.00 -9.84 -4.21
CA ASN A 241 -4.86 -9.36 -5.58
C ASN A 241 -6.09 -9.80 -6.39
N PRO A 242 -7.03 -8.88 -6.69
CA PRO A 242 -8.23 -9.21 -7.44
C PRO A 242 -7.99 -9.49 -8.93
N SER A 243 -6.86 -9.07 -9.50
CA SER A 243 -6.63 -9.11 -10.94
C SER A 243 -6.56 -10.52 -11.50
N ILE A 244 -7.34 -10.79 -12.55
CA ILE A 244 -7.33 -12.05 -13.30
C ILE A 244 -6.32 -11.96 -14.45
N ASP A 245 -6.31 -10.80 -15.12
CA ASP A 245 -5.37 -10.41 -16.16
C ASP A 245 -5.17 -8.89 -16.15
N LEU A 246 -4.53 -8.34 -17.19
CA LEU A 246 -4.22 -6.91 -17.27
C LEU A 246 -5.45 -5.99 -17.38
N HIS A 247 -6.64 -6.54 -17.64
CA HIS A 247 -7.84 -5.76 -17.98
C HIS A 247 -9.08 -6.21 -17.19
N SER A 248 -8.97 -7.19 -16.30
CA SER A 248 -10.11 -7.74 -15.58
C SER A 248 -9.74 -8.13 -14.15
N ASP A 249 -10.66 -7.82 -13.23
CA ASP A 249 -10.58 -8.16 -11.82
C ASP A 249 -11.73 -9.10 -11.42
N SER A 250 -11.51 -9.92 -10.39
CA SER A 250 -12.56 -10.69 -9.73
C SER A 250 -13.36 -9.78 -8.81
N LEU A 251 -14.64 -9.60 -9.14
CA LEU A 251 -15.60 -8.87 -8.31
C LEU A 251 -15.72 -9.47 -6.91
N GLU A 252 -15.68 -10.80 -6.79
CA GLU A 252 -15.76 -11.47 -5.50
C GLU A 252 -14.55 -11.16 -4.60
N LEU A 253 -13.35 -11.02 -5.18
CA LEU A 253 -12.15 -10.64 -4.44
C LEU A 253 -12.15 -9.16 -4.06
N LEU A 254 -12.59 -8.27 -4.95
CA LEU A 254 -12.81 -6.85 -4.64
C LEU A 254 -13.77 -6.69 -3.46
N GLN A 255 -14.93 -7.36 -3.51
CA GLN A 255 -15.92 -7.34 -2.43
C GLN A 255 -15.40 -7.97 -1.14
N LEU A 256 -14.62 -9.04 -1.22
CA LEU A 256 -14.00 -9.66 -0.05
C LEU A 256 -13.00 -8.70 0.61
N GLN A 257 -12.10 -8.10 -0.18
CA GLN A 257 -11.11 -7.16 0.31
C GLN A 257 -11.77 -5.94 0.95
N GLN A 258 -12.75 -5.33 0.27
CA GLN A 258 -13.50 -4.18 0.78
C GLN A 258 -14.20 -4.48 2.12
N LYS A 259 -14.92 -5.62 2.21
CA LYS A 259 -15.59 -6.02 3.46
C LYS A 259 -14.62 -6.28 4.60
N LEU A 260 -13.49 -6.93 4.32
CA LEU A 260 -12.47 -7.18 5.33
C LEU A 260 -11.78 -5.89 5.79
N LEU A 261 -11.51 -4.95 4.89
CA LEU A 261 -10.99 -3.63 5.24
C LEU A 261 -11.99 -2.85 6.08
N TRP A 262 -13.29 -2.93 5.80
CA TRP A 262 -14.31 -2.34 6.67
C TRP A 262 -14.35 -2.95 8.07
N VAL A 263 -14.21 -4.28 8.20
CA VAL A 263 -14.11 -4.93 9.52
C VAL A 263 -12.89 -4.42 10.28
N LEU A 264 -11.73 -4.31 9.61
CA LEU A 264 -10.51 -3.78 10.22
C LEU A 264 -10.66 -2.30 10.61
N TYR A 265 -11.32 -1.51 9.77
CA TYR A 265 -11.61 -0.10 10.01
C TYR A 265 -12.50 0.07 11.26
N ASP A 266 -13.61 -0.67 11.34
CA ASP A 266 -14.58 -0.59 12.44
C ASP A 266 -13.98 -1.01 13.79
N LEU A 267 -12.99 -1.91 13.76
CA LEU A 267 -12.24 -2.34 14.94
C LEU A 267 -11.05 -1.42 15.27
N GLY A 268 -10.83 -0.34 14.51
CA GLY A 268 -9.75 0.62 14.72
C GLY A 268 -8.37 0.13 14.29
N HIS A 269 -8.28 -0.98 13.55
CA HIS A 269 -7.01 -1.60 13.16
C HIS A 269 -6.35 -0.93 11.95
N LEU A 270 -7.04 -0.02 11.26
CA LEU A 270 -6.49 0.80 10.18
C LEU A 270 -6.00 2.18 10.63
N GLU A 271 -6.19 2.55 11.90
CA GLU A 271 -5.86 3.88 12.42
C GLU A 271 -4.39 4.27 12.18
N LYS A 272 -3.48 3.28 12.24
CA LYS A 272 -2.05 3.45 12.01
C LYS A 272 -1.59 2.85 10.67
N TYR A 273 -2.48 2.68 9.70
CA TYR A 273 -2.13 2.09 8.41
C TYR A 273 -2.60 2.98 7.24
N PRO A 274 -1.81 4.01 6.88
CA PRO A 274 -2.19 4.99 5.86
C PRO A 274 -2.55 4.38 4.50
N MET A 275 -1.73 3.46 3.98
CA MET A 275 -1.98 2.82 2.67
C MET A 275 -3.22 1.91 2.67
N ALA A 276 -3.56 1.29 3.80
CA ALA A 276 -4.79 0.50 3.90
C ALA A 276 -6.05 1.35 3.82
N LEU A 277 -6.00 2.59 4.35
CA LEU A 277 -7.06 3.58 4.18
C LEU A 277 -7.16 4.04 2.72
N GLY A 278 -6.03 4.27 2.05
CA GLY A 278 -5.99 4.56 0.61
C GLY A 278 -6.62 3.45 -0.24
N ASN A 279 -6.26 2.19 0.03
CA ASN A 279 -6.85 1.02 -0.64
C ASN A 279 -8.37 0.93 -0.40
N LEU A 280 -8.82 1.12 0.85
CA LEU A 280 -10.26 1.14 1.15
C LEU A 280 -10.99 2.26 0.40
N ALA A 281 -10.39 3.45 0.31
CA ALA A 281 -10.97 4.58 -0.42
C ALA A 281 -11.09 4.30 -1.93
N ASP A 282 -10.08 3.69 -2.55
CA ASP A 282 -10.16 3.27 -3.97
C ASP A 282 -11.28 2.25 -4.20
N LEU A 283 -11.47 1.29 -3.29
CA LEU A 283 -12.55 0.31 -3.37
C LEU A 283 -13.94 0.96 -3.20
N GLU A 284 -14.06 1.94 -2.32
CA GLU A 284 -15.30 2.71 -2.15
C GLU A 284 -15.58 3.66 -3.33
N GLU A 285 -14.55 4.14 -4.05
CA GLU A 285 -14.76 4.86 -5.31
C GLU A 285 -15.31 3.93 -6.39
N LEU A 286 -14.83 2.68 -6.43
CA LEU A 286 -15.26 1.68 -7.41
C LEU A 286 -16.69 1.19 -7.16
N GLU A 287 -17.02 0.78 -5.94
CA GLU A 287 -18.35 0.32 -5.55
C GLU A 287 -18.70 0.84 -4.14
N PRO A 288 -19.35 2.02 -4.01
CA PRO A 288 -19.66 2.61 -2.71
C PRO A 288 -20.56 1.72 -1.86
N THR A 289 -20.20 1.54 -0.59
CA THR A 289 -21.01 0.79 0.37
C THR A 289 -22.02 1.71 1.05
N PRO A 290 -23.34 1.44 0.99
CA PRO A 290 -24.35 2.32 1.59
C PRO A 290 -24.12 2.58 3.09
N GLY A 291 -24.08 3.86 3.46
CA GLY A 291 -23.88 4.31 4.85
C GLY A 291 -22.43 4.37 5.31
N ARG A 292 -21.46 4.08 4.44
CA ARG A 292 -20.04 4.27 4.70
C ARG A 292 -19.57 5.69 4.32
N PRO A 293 -18.46 6.18 4.91
CA PRO A 293 -17.84 7.44 4.52
C PRO A 293 -17.47 7.51 3.05
N ASP A 294 -17.50 8.73 2.48
CA ASP A 294 -17.06 8.98 1.11
C ASP A 294 -15.54 8.72 0.94
N PRO A 295 -15.07 8.31 -0.25
CA PRO A 295 -13.65 8.06 -0.52
C PRO A 295 -12.74 9.22 -0.12
N LEU A 296 -13.15 10.46 -0.44
CA LEU A 296 -12.39 11.67 -0.13
C LEU A 296 -12.12 11.81 1.39
N PHE A 297 -13.10 11.48 2.22
CA PHE A 297 -12.94 11.49 3.67
C PHE A 297 -11.89 10.46 4.12
N ILE A 298 -11.91 9.26 3.53
CA ILE A 298 -11.00 8.16 3.86
C ILE A 298 -9.57 8.47 3.41
N TYR A 299 -9.35 9.05 2.22
CA TYR A 299 -8.01 9.51 1.79
C TYR A 299 -7.42 10.52 2.78
N HIS A 300 -8.22 11.50 3.22
CA HIS A 300 -7.78 12.45 4.24
C HIS A 300 -7.50 11.79 5.60
N GLN A 301 -8.24 10.74 5.98
CA GLN A 301 -7.88 9.94 7.15
C GLN A 301 -6.53 9.24 6.98
N GLY A 302 -6.21 8.73 5.79
CA GLY A 302 -4.90 8.16 5.46
C GLY A 302 -3.77 9.18 5.66
N ILE A 303 -3.94 10.40 5.14
CA ILE A 303 -3.00 11.51 5.33
C ILE A 303 -2.87 11.88 6.81
N ASN A 304 -3.99 11.96 7.54
CA ASN A 304 -3.97 12.28 8.97
C ASN A 304 -3.27 11.19 9.79
N SER A 305 -3.42 9.91 9.43
CA SER A 305 -2.68 8.80 10.02
C SER A 305 -1.18 8.97 9.82
N ALA A 306 -0.74 9.28 8.59
CA ALA A 306 0.66 9.57 8.27
C ALA A 306 1.22 10.75 9.08
N LYS A 307 0.47 11.84 9.21
CA LYS A 307 0.84 13.01 10.03
C LYS A 307 0.97 12.67 11.51
N GLN A 308 0.00 11.94 12.04
CA GLN A 308 -0.13 11.68 13.47
C GLN A 308 0.88 10.63 13.97
N TYR A 309 1.09 9.58 13.19
CA TYR A 309 1.85 8.41 13.64
C TYR A 309 3.23 8.26 13.00
N TYR A 310 3.47 8.95 11.88
CA TYR A 310 4.65 8.76 11.05
C TYR A 310 5.28 10.08 10.60
N HIS A 311 5.14 11.13 11.41
CA HIS A 311 5.77 12.44 11.22
C HIS A 311 5.54 13.08 9.84
N ASN A 312 4.46 12.70 9.16
CA ASN A 312 4.18 13.10 7.77
C ASN A 312 5.28 12.72 6.77
N GLU A 313 5.93 11.57 6.98
CA GLU A 313 7.05 11.10 6.15
C GLU A 313 6.64 10.08 5.08
N HIS A 314 5.33 9.85 4.88
CA HIS A 314 4.77 8.90 3.90
C HIS A 314 4.27 9.65 2.66
N ILE A 315 4.47 9.06 1.48
CA ILE A 315 4.20 9.70 0.19
C ILE A 315 2.91 9.19 -0.45
N TYR A 316 2.65 7.89 -0.39
CA TYR A 316 1.47 7.29 -1.01
C TYR A 316 0.13 7.85 -0.52
N PRO A 317 -0.07 8.26 0.75
CA PRO A 317 -1.33 8.90 1.16
C PRO A 317 -1.70 10.12 0.31
N TYR A 318 -0.71 10.91 -0.13
CA TYR A 318 -0.92 12.03 -1.03
C TYR A 318 -1.06 11.59 -2.48
N MET A 319 -0.34 10.56 -2.92
CA MET A 319 -0.49 9.99 -4.27
C MET A 319 -1.89 9.40 -4.50
N TYR A 320 -2.45 8.70 -3.51
CA TYR A 320 -3.83 8.20 -3.54
C TYR A 320 -4.84 9.35 -3.73
N LEU A 321 -4.72 10.41 -2.92
CA LEU A 321 -5.59 11.58 -3.01
C LEU A 321 -5.46 12.28 -4.38
N ALA A 322 -4.24 12.46 -4.87
CA ALA A 322 -3.98 13.05 -6.18
C ALA A 322 -4.57 12.20 -7.31
N GLY A 323 -4.45 10.87 -7.22
CA GLY A 323 -5.05 9.92 -8.15
C GLY A 323 -6.57 10.05 -8.22
N TYR A 324 -7.25 10.13 -7.07
CA TYR A 324 -8.68 10.37 -6.98
C TYR A 324 -9.09 11.68 -7.68
N HIS A 325 -8.43 12.80 -7.35
CA HIS A 325 -8.72 14.08 -7.97
C HIS A 325 -8.45 14.08 -9.48
N CYS A 326 -7.38 13.40 -9.92
CA CYS A 326 -7.05 13.25 -11.34
C CYS A 326 -8.13 12.47 -12.10
N ARG A 327 -8.61 11.33 -11.57
CA ARG A 327 -9.70 10.54 -12.17
C ARG A 327 -10.99 11.37 -12.29
N ASN A 328 -11.28 12.20 -11.30
CA ASN A 328 -12.47 13.04 -11.22
C ASN A 328 -12.30 14.44 -11.84
N LYS A 329 -11.19 14.69 -12.56
CA LYS A 329 -10.89 15.96 -13.26
C LYS A 329 -10.86 17.20 -12.35
N ASN A 330 -10.57 17.01 -11.07
CA ASN A 330 -10.36 18.07 -10.09
C ASN A 330 -8.90 18.54 -10.15
N VAL A 331 -8.57 19.35 -11.16
CA VAL A 331 -7.18 19.65 -11.56
C VAL A 331 -6.41 20.38 -10.47
N LYS A 332 -7.05 21.35 -9.79
CA LYS A 332 -6.42 22.15 -8.75
C LYS A 332 -6.00 21.29 -7.57
N GLU A 333 -6.94 20.50 -7.07
CA GLU A 333 -6.75 19.61 -5.94
C GLU A 333 -5.77 18.47 -6.25
N ALA A 334 -5.74 17.98 -7.50
CA ALA A 334 -4.75 17.01 -7.95
C ALA A 334 -3.33 17.61 -7.92
N LEU A 335 -3.16 18.83 -8.46
CA LEU A 335 -1.88 19.55 -8.43
C LEU A 335 -1.45 19.87 -7.00
N GLU A 336 -2.38 20.27 -6.13
CA GLU A 336 -2.11 20.51 -4.71
C GLU A 336 -1.60 19.24 -4.02
N ALA A 337 -2.26 18.11 -4.21
CA ALA A 337 -1.90 16.83 -3.60
C ALA A 337 -0.55 16.28 -4.11
N TRP A 338 -0.23 16.41 -5.40
CA TRP A 338 1.11 16.11 -5.91
C TRP A 338 2.16 17.06 -5.36
N ALA A 339 1.85 18.35 -5.23
CA ALA A 339 2.78 19.30 -4.61
C ALA A 339 3.03 18.98 -3.12
N ASP A 340 2.02 18.47 -2.41
CA ASP A 340 2.16 17.97 -1.03
C ASP A 340 3.03 16.70 -0.98
N SER A 341 2.88 15.77 -1.94
CA SER A 341 3.75 14.58 -2.02
C SER A 341 5.21 14.98 -2.29
N ALA A 342 5.44 15.97 -3.16
CA ALA A 342 6.77 16.54 -3.40
C ALA A 342 7.32 17.28 -2.17
N THR A 343 6.45 17.88 -1.37
CA THR A 343 6.83 18.52 -0.09
C THR A 343 7.30 17.49 0.93
N VAL A 344 6.82 16.24 0.88
CA VAL A 344 7.32 15.16 1.72
C VAL A 344 8.65 14.61 1.20
N ILE A 345 8.77 14.33 -0.10
CA ILE A 345 9.98 13.71 -0.66
C ILE A 345 11.22 14.61 -0.57
N GLN A 346 11.05 15.94 -0.53
CA GLN A 346 12.16 16.89 -0.50
C GLN A 346 13.16 16.69 0.66
N ASP A 347 12.74 16.06 1.75
CA ASP A 347 13.57 15.81 2.93
C ASP A 347 14.25 14.43 2.93
N TYR A 348 14.08 13.66 1.87
CA TYR A 348 14.76 12.38 1.63
C TYR A 348 16.02 12.58 0.78
N ASN A 349 16.88 11.55 0.74
CA ASN A 349 17.91 11.42 -0.27
C ASN A 349 17.49 10.31 -1.24
N TYR A 350 17.52 10.58 -2.54
CA TYR A 350 17.28 9.58 -3.57
C TYR A 350 18.41 8.55 -3.58
N CYS A 351 18.10 7.34 -3.13
CA CYS A 351 19.00 6.20 -3.19
C CYS A 351 18.62 5.24 -4.31
N ARG A 352 19.57 4.38 -4.70
CA ARG A 352 19.40 3.46 -5.84
C ARG A 352 18.18 2.52 -5.70
N GLU A 353 17.79 2.19 -4.48
CA GLU A 353 16.68 1.28 -4.20
C GLU A 353 15.32 2.01 -4.14
N ASP A 354 15.29 3.35 -4.25
CA ASP A 354 14.06 4.15 -4.30
C ASP A 354 13.49 4.24 -5.75
N GLU A 355 13.77 3.25 -6.60
CA GLU A 355 13.42 3.26 -8.02
C GLU A 355 11.90 3.35 -8.24
N GLU A 356 11.11 2.72 -7.38
CA GLU A 356 9.64 2.70 -7.52
C GLU A 356 9.04 4.09 -7.31
N ILE A 357 9.41 4.81 -6.24
CA ILE A 357 8.90 6.17 -6.05
C ILE A 357 9.45 7.16 -7.08
N TYR A 358 10.66 6.94 -7.58
CA TYR A 358 11.19 7.72 -8.70
C TYR A 358 10.30 7.57 -9.94
N LYS A 359 9.89 6.35 -10.30
CA LYS A 359 9.00 6.09 -11.44
C LYS A 359 7.65 6.78 -11.27
N GLU A 360 7.07 6.75 -10.07
CA GLU A 360 5.81 7.44 -9.79
C GLU A 360 5.91 8.96 -10.03
N PHE A 361 6.93 9.62 -9.48
CA PHE A 361 7.15 11.05 -9.73
C PHE A 361 7.46 11.33 -11.19
N PHE A 362 8.21 10.45 -11.86
CA PHE A 362 8.52 10.57 -13.28
C PHE A 362 7.25 10.49 -14.14
N ASP A 363 6.40 9.49 -13.91
CA ASP A 363 5.17 9.29 -14.67
C ASP A 363 4.16 10.43 -14.41
N VAL A 364 4.05 10.89 -13.17
CA VAL A 364 3.22 12.07 -12.83
C VAL A 364 3.71 13.31 -13.59
N ALA A 365 5.01 13.60 -13.57
CA ALA A 365 5.57 14.80 -14.17
C ALA A 365 5.61 14.79 -15.71
N ASN A 366 5.80 13.60 -16.30
CA ASN A 366 6.09 13.45 -17.73
C ASN A 366 4.92 12.87 -18.54
N ASP A 367 3.90 12.31 -17.89
CA ASP A 367 2.72 11.78 -18.58
C ASP A 367 1.41 12.34 -18.00
N VAL A 368 1.16 12.15 -16.69
CA VAL A 368 -0.14 12.47 -16.08
C VAL A 368 -0.44 13.96 -16.09
N ILE A 369 0.44 14.80 -15.53
CA ILE A 369 0.26 16.26 -15.50
C ILE A 369 0.19 16.83 -16.92
N PRO A 370 1.12 16.52 -17.86
CA PRO A 370 1.04 17.01 -19.22
C PRO A 370 -0.27 16.67 -19.94
N ASN A 371 -0.79 15.45 -19.76
CA ASN A 371 -2.07 15.02 -20.35
C ASN A 371 -3.24 15.75 -19.71
N LEU A 372 -3.26 15.90 -18.38
CA LEU A 372 -4.30 16.62 -17.65
C LEU A 372 -4.37 18.08 -18.10
N LEU A 373 -3.24 18.79 -18.16
CA LEU A 373 -3.20 20.20 -18.60
C LEU A 373 -3.60 20.35 -20.08
N LYS A 374 -3.25 19.38 -20.93
CA LYS A 374 -3.65 19.37 -22.35
C LYS A 374 -5.17 19.22 -22.50
N GLU A 375 -5.79 18.34 -21.72
CA GLU A 375 -7.24 18.15 -21.72
C GLU A 375 -7.97 19.42 -21.26
N VAL A 376 -7.50 20.05 -20.17
CA VAL A 376 -8.05 21.32 -19.67
C VAL A 376 -7.94 22.45 -20.70
N ALA A 377 -6.80 22.56 -21.39
CA ALA A 377 -6.62 23.54 -22.46
C ALA A 377 -7.65 23.33 -23.58
N SER A 378 -7.86 22.09 -24.02
CA SER A 378 -8.82 21.78 -25.07
C SER A 378 -10.28 22.09 -24.68
N LEU A 379 -10.63 21.92 -23.40
CA LEU A 379 -11.94 22.29 -22.89
C LEU A 379 -12.14 23.81 -22.87
N ALA A 380 -11.12 24.57 -22.48
CA ALA A 380 -11.14 26.03 -22.50
C ALA A 380 -11.34 26.58 -23.93
N ASP A 381 -10.57 26.08 -24.90
CA ASP A 381 -10.68 26.49 -26.32
C ASP A 381 -12.09 26.21 -26.86
N SER A 382 -12.67 25.05 -26.53
CA SER A 382 -14.01 24.66 -26.97
C SER A 382 -15.14 25.49 -26.35
N ALA A 383 -14.93 26.03 -25.14
CA ALA A 383 -15.89 26.89 -24.46
C ALA A 383 -15.88 28.31 -25.04
N GLU A 384 -14.71 28.82 -25.43
CA GLU A 384 -14.57 30.11 -26.12
C GLU A 384 -15.19 30.09 -27.52
N GLU A 385 -15.06 28.99 -28.28
CA GLU A 385 -15.72 28.83 -29.59
C GLU A 385 -17.25 28.78 -29.49
N LYS A 386 -17.81 28.14 -28.45
CA LYS A 386 -19.26 28.09 -28.20
C LYS A 386 -19.81 29.41 -27.65
N GLY A 387 -19.01 30.17 -26.90
CA GLY A 387 -19.37 31.49 -26.38
C GLY A 387 -19.51 32.59 -27.43
N ALA A 388 -19.00 32.37 -28.66
CA ALA A 388 -19.16 33.30 -29.78
C ALA A 388 -20.50 33.16 -30.53
N GLY A 389 -21.32 32.13 -30.22
CA GLY A 389 -22.48 31.75 -31.02
C GLY A 389 -23.88 32.06 -30.45
N GLU A 390 -24.12 31.98 -29.14
CA GLU A 390 -25.49 32.06 -28.60
C GLU A 390 -25.56 32.83 -27.28
N ARG A 391 -26.11 34.05 -27.33
CA ARG A 391 -26.69 34.72 -26.15
C ARG A 391 -28.09 34.16 -25.92
N GLY A 392 -28.19 33.08 -25.13
CA GLY A 392 -29.44 32.53 -24.63
C GLY A 392 -29.32 32.24 -23.12
N GLU A 393 -30.28 32.75 -22.34
CA GLU A 393 -30.32 32.66 -20.88
C GLU A 393 -30.28 31.21 -20.38
N ALA A 394 -29.30 30.87 -19.54
CA ALA A 394 -29.27 29.64 -18.77
C ALA A 394 -28.98 29.93 -17.28
N SER A 395 -29.76 29.27 -16.43
CA SER A 395 -29.83 29.40 -14.98
C SER A 395 -28.51 29.07 -14.26
N PRO A 396 -28.24 29.67 -13.09
CA PRO A 396 -27.02 29.44 -12.33
C PRO A 396 -27.14 28.18 -11.46
N SER A 397 -26.42 27.12 -11.81
CA SER A 397 -26.20 26.01 -10.89
C SER A 397 -24.81 25.41 -11.07
N GLN A 398 -23.99 25.67 -10.04
CA GLN A 398 -22.70 25.08 -9.66
C GLN A 398 -21.45 25.51 -10.45
N GLY A 399 -20.71 26.45 -9.82
CA GLY A 399 -19.25 26.53 -9.93
C GLY A 399 -18.68 27.58 -10.89
N GLY A 400 -18.89 28.87 -10.63
CA GLY A 400 -18.10 29.92 -11.27
C GLY A 400 -16.65 29.89 -10.82
N GLY A 401 -15.78 29.18 -11.55
CA GLY A 401 -14.32 29.21 -11.42
C GLY A 401 -13.71 29.28 -12.80
N GLY A 402 -12.72 30.16 -13.00
CA GLY A 402 -11.95 30.19 -14.25
C GLY A 402 -11.30 28.83 -14.53
N SER A 403 -10.82 28.64 -15.76
CA SER A 403 -10.03 27.44 -16.10
C SER A 403 -8.89 27.25 -15.09
N ALA A 404 -8.53 26.01 -14.74
CA ALA A 404 -7.40 25.75 -13.83
C ALA A 404 -6.09 26.37 -14.36
N LEU A 405 -5.97 26.55 -15.68
CA LEU A 405 -4.85 27.24 -16.35
C LEU A 405 -4.86 28.76 -16.16
N GLN A 406 -5.99 29.30 -15.70
CA GLN A 406 -6.20 30.70 -15.35
C GLN A 406 -6.08 30.94 -13.82
N ASP A 407 -5.91 29.89 -13.01
CA ASP A 407 -5.77 30.02 -11.56
C ASP A 407 -4.27 30.08 -11.17
N PRO A 408 -3.78 31.18 -10.57
CA PRO A 408 -2.39 31.29 -10.11
C PRO A 408 -2.04 30.25 -9.03
N GLU A 409 -3.01 29.75 -8.25
CA GLU A 409 -2.73 28.72 -7.24
C GLU A 409 -2.36 27.37 -7.89
N CYS A 410 -3.02 26.98 -8.98
CA CYS A 410 -2.66 25.79 -9.75
C CYS A 410 -1.22 25.89 -10.28
N PHE A 411 -0.83 27.07 -10.77
CA PHE A 411 0.54 27.30 -11.22
C PHE A 411 1.53 27.28 -10.05
N ALA A 412 1.18 27.83 -8.89
CA ALA A 412 1.99 27.75 -7.68
C ALA A 412 2.20 26.30 -7.21
N HIS A 413 1.18 25.45 -7.28
CA HIS A 413 1.28 24.02 -6.96
C HIS A 413 2.23 23.30 -7.92
N LEU A 414 2.14 23.56 -9.23
CA LEU A 414 3.07 23.00 -10.20
C LEU A 414 4.52 23.39 -9.88
N LEU A 415 4.78 24.65 -9.54
CA LEU A 415 6.12 25.10 -9.15
C LEU A 415 6.60 24.40 -7.87
N ARG A 416 5.75 24.30 -6.85
CA ARG A 416 6.06 23.62 -5.58
C ARG A 416 6.33 22.12 -5.77
N PHE A 417 5.61 21.47 -6.69
CA PHE A 417 5.86 20.09 -7.07
C PHE A 417 7.29 19.90 -7.61
N TYR A 418 7.71 20.72 -8.58
CA TYR A 418 9.07 20.65 -9.11
C TYR A 418 10.13 21.10 -8.09
N ASP A 419 9.82 22.09 -7.22
CA ASP A 419 10.72 22.54 -6.16
C ASP A 419 11.06 21.40 -5.18
N GLY A 420 10.06 20.63 -4.75
CA GLY A 420 10.27 19.47 -3.88
C GLY A 420 11.14 18.38 -4.53
N ILE A 421 10.96 18.14 -5.84
CA ILE A 421 11.78 17.17 -6.59
C ILE A 421 13.22 17.67 -6.77
N CYS A 422 13.41 18.96 -7.08
CA CYS A 422 14.74 19.57 -7.11
C CYS A 422 15.43 19.46 -5.75
N LYS A 423 14.69 19.70 -4.67
CA LYS A 423 15.23 19.64 -3.32
C LYS A 423 15.55 18.20 -2.89
N TRP A 424 14.76 17.22 -3.32
CA TRP A 424 15.06 15.79 -3.15
C TRP A 424 16.38 15.39 -3.82
N GLU A 425 16.75 15.99 -4.95
CA GLU A 425 18.05 15.74 -5.59
C GLU A 425 19.23 16.29 -4.78
N GLU A 426 19.04 17.35 -3.98
CA GLU A 426 20.13 17.98 -3.24
C GLU A 426 20.71 17.06 -2.16
N GLY A 427 21.99 16.68 -2.31
CA GLY A 427 22.67 15.79 -1.35
C GLY A 427 22.43 14.30 -1.60
N SER A 428 21.61 13.96 -2.59
CA SER A 428 21.38 12.59 -3.01
C SER A 428 22.62 11.96 -3.67
N PRO A 429 22.90 10.67 -3.41
CA PRO A 429 24.03 9.96 -4.01
C PRO A 429 23.86 9.75 -5.53
N THR A 430 22.62 9.76 -6.02
CA THR A 430 22.27 9.64 -7.44
C THR A 430 21.43 10.82 -7.90
N PRO A 431 21.65 11.34 -9.12
CA PRO A 431 20.83 12.41 -9.66
C PRO A 431 19.40 11.92 -9.94
N VAL A 432 18.44 12.83 -9.83
CA VAL A 432 17.01 12.62 -10.09
C VAL A 432 16.66 13.22 -11.45
N LEU A 433 17.00 14.49 -11.68
CA LEU A 433 16.58 15.24 -12.85
C LEU A 433 17.53 15.01 -14.02
N HIS A 434 16.95 14.85 -15.21
CA HIS A 434 17.67 14.72 -16.47
C HIS A 434 16.85 15.34 -17.62
N VAL A 435 17.39 15.32 -18.84
CA VAL A 435 16.78 15.98 -20.03
C VAL A 435 15.33 15.55 -20.34
N GLY A 436 14.91 14.37 -19.87
CA GLY A 436 13.53 13.89 -20.02
C GLY A 436 12.54 14.82 -19.29
N TRP A 437 12.83 15.13 -18.04
CA TRP A 437 12.04 16.03 -17.19
C TRP A 437 11.91 17.45 -17.76
N ALA A 438 13.01 17.98 -18.31
CA ALA A 438 13.07 19.37 -18.78
C ALA A 438 12.08 19.65 -19.93
N THR A 439 11.87 18.67 -20.81
CA THR A 439 10.94 18.81 -21.95
C THR A 439 9.51 19.01 -21.46
N PHE A 440 9.06 18.18 -20.51
CA PHE A 440 7.70 18.22 -19.98
C PHE A 440 7.48 19.35 -18.98
N LEU A 441 8.52 19.79 -18.26
CA LEU A 441 8.47 21.01 -17.48
C LEU A 441 8.16 22.21 -18.38
N VAL A 442 8.95 22.44 -19.43
CA VAL A 442 8.74 23.57 -20.36
C VAL A 442 7.35 23.52 -21.00
N GLN A 443 6.93 22.32 -21.43
CA GLN A 443 5.60 22.13 -21.99
C GLN A 443 4.50 22.50 -20.99
N SER A 444 4.59 22.03 -19.74
CA SER A 444 3.60 22.29 -18.70
C SER A 444 3.56 23.77 -18.31
N LEU A 445 4.72 24.42 -18.15
CA LEU A 445 4.81 25.86 -17.89
C LEU A 445 4.13 26.68 -19.00
N SER A 446 4.31 26.28 -20.27
CA SER A 446 3.72 26.99 -21.42
C SER A 446 2.20 26.88 -21.54
N ARG A 447 1.55 26.01 -20.75
CA ARG A 447 0.08 25.88 -20.72
C ARG A 447 -0.59 26.99 -19.91
N PHE A 448 0.13 27.67 -19.03
CA PHE A 448 -0.38 28.78 -18.24
C PHE A 448 -0.17 30.10 -18.99
N ASP A 449 -1.15 30.99 -18.92
CA ASP A 449 -1.09 32.27 -19.64
C ASP A 449 0.05 33.16 -19.12
N GLY A 450 0.67 33.91 -20.03
CA GLY A 450 1.76 34.84 -19.76
C GLY A 450 1.42 35.95 -18.76
N MET A 451 0.13 36.25 -18.54
CA MET A 451 -0.30 37.19 -17.51
C MET A 451 -0.13 36.60 -16.10
N ILE A 452 -0.57 35.37 -15.86
CA ILE A 452 -0.40 34.67 -14.57
C ILE A 452 1.08 34.48 -14.23
N LEU A 453 1.86 34.12 -15.25
CA LEU A 453 3.32 33.97 -15.16
C LEU A 453 4.04 35.27 -14.76
N ARG A 454 3.43 36.45 -14.95
CA ARG A 454 4.09 37.76 -14.80
C ARG A 454 3.55 38.66 -13.71
N SER A 455 2.30 38.49 -13.25
CA SER A 455 1.69 39.43 -12.29
C SER A 455 1.13 38.84 -11.00
N ASP A 456 0.77 37.55 -10.96
CA ASP A 456 -0.10 37.04 -9.87
C ASP A 456 0.60 36.07 -8.90
N ILE A 457 1.81 35.57 -9.23
CA ILE A 457 2.65 34.78 -8.31
C ILE A 457 3.82 35.60 -7.79
N CYS A 458 3.94 35.71 -6.47
CA CYS A 458 5.10 36.29 -5.80
C CYS A 458 6.05 35.20 -5.29
N ILE A 459 7.18 34.99 -5.97
CA ILE A 459 8.26 34.13 -5.48
C ILE A 459 9.12 34.96 -4.51
N ALA A 460 8.96 34.71 -3.21
CA ALA A 460 9.67 35.43 -2.16
C ALA A 460 10.73 34.55 -1.49
N CYS A 461 11.90 35.13 -1.20
CA CYS A 461 12.91 34.47 -0.37
C CYS A 461 12.56 34.68 1.10
N CYS A 462 12.57 33.61 1.92
CA CYS A 462 12.45 33.72 3.36
C CYS A 462 13.62 34.52 3.95
N LYS A 463 13.37 35.76 4.40
CA LYS A 463 14.39 36.65 5.00
C LYS A 463 14.51 36.54 6.53
N LEU A 464 13.93 35.50 7.16
CA LEU A 464 14.07 35.29 8.60
C LEU A 464 15.30 34.39 8.87
N PRO A 465 16.27 34.83 9.69
CA PRO A 465 17.45 34.04 10.01
C PRO A 465 17.07 32.85 10.91
N CYS A 466 17.58 31.67 10.54
CA CYS A 466 17.64 30.47 11.35
C CYS A 466 18.36 30.80 12.69
N GLY A 467 17.63 31.09 13.77
CA GLY A 467 18.27 31.38 15.07
C GLY A 467 17.48 32.08 16.17
N LEU A 468 16.17 32.31 16.06
CA LEU A 468 15.36 32.90 17.14
C LEU A 468 14.06 32.11 17.36
N LEU A 469 14.21 30.89 17.86
CA LEU A 469 13.16 30.18 18.60
C LEU A 469 13.75 29.66 19.90
N MET A 470 14.12 30.58 20.79
CA MET A 470 14.01 30.36 22.22
C MET A 470 13.81 31.71 22.90
N GLN A 471 12.84 31.70 23.80
CA GLN A 471 12.47 32.71 24.79
C GLN A 471 11.28 33.63 24.45
N ASP A 472 10.34 33.51 25.40
CA ASP A 472 9.29 34.42 25.80
C ASP A 472 8.02 34.39 24.94
N GLY A 473 6.87 33.91 25.43
CA GLY A 473 6.37 34.03 26.79
C GLY A 473 5.24 35.07 26.79
N ILE A 474 4.01 34.56 26.92
CA ILE A 474 2.85 35.24 27.50
C ILE A 474 2.08 36.22 26.58
N ARG A 475 0.82 35.82 26.36
CA ARG A 475 -0.42 36.58 26.01
C ARG A 475 -0.52 37.97 26.67
N PRO A 476 -1.37 38.91 26.18
CA PRO A 476 -2.71 38.72 25.63
C PRO A 476 -2.87 39.01 24.14
#